data_AF-A0A6L4Z341-F1
#
_entry.id   AF-A0A6L4Z341-F1
#
_cell.length_a   1.000
_cell.length_b   1.000
_cell.length_c   1.000
_cell.angle_alpha   90.00
_cell.angle_beta   90.00
_cell.angle_gamma   90.00
#
_symmetry.space_group_name_H-M   'P 1'
#
loop_
_entity.id
_entity.type
_entity.pdbx_description
1 polymer ?
#
loop_
_entity_poly.entity_id
_entity_poly.type
_entity_poly.pdbx_seq_one_letter_code
_entity_poly.pdbx_strand_id
1 'polypeptide(L)'
;MNYWQILAITILLFISGLNGKTMANTNNISTQNQPAIGISRELAQLRAKVYSDIRYNLSFDLRAKKETISGQVRVDLKIARLLQPLVIDFKGLGRLPDQINGKLKTQTIQVNGKSISNFQQINGHIVIPIEAIREGQNSLDIEFETPVEKSGAAITRYIDKDDNGEYLYTLFVP
;
A
#
# COMPACT_ATOMS: atom_id res chain seq x y z
N MET A 1 16.86 -24.01 54.33
CA MET A 1 15.81 -24.48 55.26
C MET A 1 15.50 -23.35 56.23
N ASN A 2 14.21 -23.05 56.40
CA ASN A 2 13.58 -22.11 57.35
C ASN A 2 13.13 -20.73 56.81
N TYR A 3 11.86 -20.74 56.39
CA TYR A 3 10.90 -19.64 56.25
C TYR A 3 10.51 -19.06 57.62
N TRP A 4 10.47 -17.73 57.78
CA TRP A 4 9.65 -16.89 58.71
C TRP A 4 9.85 -15.41 58.24
N GLN A 5 8.88 -14.50 58.06
CA GLN A 5 7.78 -14.03 58.92
C GLN A 5 6.57 -13.53 58.05
N ILE A 6 5.32 -13.98 58.29
CA ILE A 6 4.19 -13.34 59.03
C ILE A 6 3.64 -12.07 58.33
N LEU A 7 2.48 -12.13 57.63
CA LEU A 7 1.10 -11.81 58.09
C LEU A 7 0.94 -10.33 58.55
N ALA A 8 -0.03 -9.51 58.14
CA ALA A 8 -1.47 -9.79 57.99
C ALA A 8 -2.23 -8.61 57.31
N ILE A 9 -3.27 -8.97 56.53
CA ILE A 9 -4.68 -8.50 56.58
C ILE A 9 -4.92 -6.97 56.40
N THR A 10 -5.73 -6.51 55.43
CA THR A 10 -7.20 -6.42 55.58
C THR A 10 -7.90 -6.18 54.24
N ILE A 11 -8.94 -6.98 53.96
CA ILE A 11 -9.94 -6.75 52.90
C ILE A 11 -11.02 -5.82 53.46
N LEU A 12 -11.42 -4.80 52.70
CA LEU A 12 -12.73 -4.19 52.86
C LEU A 12 -13.38 -3.99 51.48
N LEU A 13 -14.52 -4.63 51.30
CA LEU A 13 -15.40 -4.56 50.14
C LEU A 13 -16.59 -3.68 50.56
N PHE A 14 -16.84 -2.57 49.87
CA PHE A 14 -18.13 -1.88 49.94
C PHE A 14 -18.49 -1.30 48.57
N ILE A 15 -19.72 -1.60 48.18
CA ILE A 15 -20.38 -1.28 46.91
C ILE A 15 -20.92 0.15 46.97
N SER A 16 -20.79 0.92 45.90
CA SER A 16 -21.78 1.93 45.54
C SER A 16 -21.83 2.10 44.02
N GLY A 17 -23.00 1.78 43.47
CA GLY A 17 -23.35 2.12 42.09
C GLY A 17 -23.61 3.61 41.95
N LEU A 18 -23.11 4.20 40.87
CA LEU A 18 -23.61 5.45 40.33
C LEU A 18 -23.60 5.33 38.80
N ASN A 19 -24.80 5.42 38.24
CA ASN A 19 -25.05 5.62 36.82
C ASN A 19 -24.39 6.94 36.39
N GLY A 20 -23.29 6.84 35.63
CA GLY A 20 -22.61 7.96 34.98
C GLY A 20 -22.51 7.68 33.50
N LYS A 21 -23.28 8.44 32.72
CA LYS A 21 -23.29 8.43 31.26
C LYS A 21 -21.88 8.65 30.70
N THR A 22 -21.63 8.01 29.55
CA THR A 22 -20.69 8.43 28.50
C THR A 22 -19.26 8.72 28.93
N MET A 23 -18.36 7.77 28.65
CA MET A 23 -17.06 8.13 28.10
C MET A 23 -17.01 7.64 26.65
N ALA A 24 -17.54 8.48 25.76
CA ALA A 24 -17.05 8.50 24.40
C ALA A 24 -15.55 8.80 24.51
N ASN A 25 -14.71 7.84 24.11
CA ASN A 25 -13.28 8.06 23.95
C ASN A 25 -13.10 8.98 22.73
N THR A 26 -13.32 10.27 22.95
CA THR A 26 -12.90 11.33 22.05
C THR A 26 -11.39 11.45 22.21
N ASN A 27 -10.64 10.71 21.39
CA ASN A 27 -9.26 11.00 21.03
C ASN A 27 -8.82 10.08 19.87
N ASN A 28 -9.07 10.55 18.65
CA ASN A 28 -8.10 10.59 17.54
C ASN A 28 -8.85 10.89 16.22
N ILE A 29 -9.21 12.15 16.04
CA ILE A 29 -9.53 12.69 14.72
C ILE A 29 -8.17 12.92 14.01
N SER A 30 -7.55 11.84 13.52
CA SER A 30 -6.38 11.89 12.62
C SER A 30 -6.05 10.54 11.94
N THR A 31 -7.02 9.64 11.75
CA THR A 31 -6.81 8.31 11.09
C THR A 31 -7.82 7.99 9.98
N GLN A 32 -8.43 9.01 9.37
CA GLN A 32 -9.26 8.82 8.18
C GLN A 32 -8.40 8.99 6.91
N ASN A 33 -8.42 7.98 6.02
CA ASN A 33 -7.92 7.96 4.61
C ASN A 33 -6.50 7.46 4.27
N GLN A 34 -5.85 6.61 5.08
CA GLN A 34 -4.70 5.84 4.57
C GLN A 34 -5.08 4.37 4.31
N PRO A 35 -4.72 3.80 3.14
CA PRO A 35 -4.98 2.39 2.87
C PRO A 35 -4.15 1.52 3.82
N ALA A 36 -4.74 0.45 4.31
CA ALA A 36 -4.02 -0.56 5.08
C ALA A 36 -2.97 -1.27 4.21
N ILE A 37 -1.99 -1.92 4.85
CA ILE A 37 -1.03 -2.78 4.15
C ILE A 37 -1.77 -3.92 3.44
N GLY A 38 -1.39 -4.18 2.20
CA GLY A 38 -1.98 -5.21 1.36
C GLY A 38 -3.31 -4.80 0.72
N ILE A 39 -3.98 -5.78 0.12
CA ILE A 39 -5.24 -5.58 -0.61
C ILE A 39 -6.31 -6.43 0.08
N SER A 40 -7.13 -5.81 0.93
CA SER A 40 -8.23 -6.54 1.55
C SER A 40 -9.31 -6.86 0.51
N ARG A 41 -10.06 -7.94 0.75
CA ARG A 41 -11.18 -8.32 -0.12
C ARG A 41 -12.23 -7.21 -0.20
N GLU A 42 -12.48 -6.54 0.93
CA GLU A 42 -13.43 -5.43 1.04
C GLU A 42 -12.96 -4.24 0.20
N LEU A 43 -11.67 -3.90 0.25
CA LEU A 43 -11.09 -2.84 -0.57
C LEU A 43 -11.22 -3.16 -2.06
N ALA A 44 -10.91 -4.40 -2.47
CA ALA A 44 -11.07 -4.83 -3.85
C ALA A 44 -12.53 -4.76 -4.33
N GLN A 45 -13.47 -5.22 -3.51
CA GLN A 45 -14.91 -5.17 -3.82
C GLN A 45 -15.45 -3.74 -3.90
N LEU A 46 -14.96 -2.84 -3.04
CA LEU A 46 -15.31 -1.42 -3.09
C LEU A 46 -14.82 -0.80 -4.40
N ARG A 47 -13.53 -1.00 -4.74
CA ARG A 47 -12.93 -0.47 -5.96
C ARG A 47 -13.63 -0.98 -7.22
N ALA A 48 -14.03 -2.25 -7.27
CA ALA A 48 -14.77 -2.82 -8.39
C ALA A 48 -16.14 -2.16 -8.65
N LYS A 49 -16.72 -1.48 -7.64
CA LYS A 49 -17.97 -0.71 -7.79
C LYS A 49 -17.74 0.73 -8.25
N VAL A 50 -16.54 1.27 -8.02
CA VAL A 50 -16.22 2.69 -8.23
C VAL A 50 -15.38 2.90 -9.49
N TYR A 51 -14.49 1.97 -9.81
CA TYR A 51 -13.55 2.06 -10.92
C TYR A 51 -13.98 1.14 -12.06
N SER A 52 -13.86 1.63 -13.28
CA SER A 52 -14.22 0.92 -14.52
C SER A 52 -13.32 1.36 -15.67
N ASP A 53 -13.42 0.69 -16.82
CA ASP A 53 -12.68 1.03 -18.04
C ASP A 53 -11.16 1.17 -17.84
N ILE A 54 -10.60 0.35 -16.95
CA ILE A 54 -9.17 0.41 -16.58
C ILE A 54 -8.32 -0.14 -17.72
N ARG A 55 -7.36 0.65 -18.19
CA ARG A 55 -6.40 0.28 -19.24
C ARG A 55 -5.00 0.68 -18.82
N TYR A 56 -4.04 -0.18 -19.14
CA TYR A 56 -2.63 0.04 -18.84
C TYR A 56 -1.83 0.07 -20.14
N ASN A 57 -0.98 1.08 -20.29
CA ASN A 57 0.14 1.04 -21.22
C ASN A 57 1.43 1.00 -20.39
N LEU A 58 2.05 -0.17 -20.33
CA LEU A 58 3.15 -0.48 -19.43
C LEU A 58 4.40 -0.84 -20.23
N SER A 59 5.51 -0.19 -19.91
CA SER A 59 6.82 -0.45 -20.53
C SER A 59 7.90 -0.65 -19.47
N PHE A 60 8.88 -1.49 -19.79
CA PHE A 60 10.02 -1.79 -18.94
C PHE A 60 11.32 -1.65 -19.74
N ASP A 61 12.35 -1.07 -19.14
CA ASP A 61 13.72 -1.12 -19.66
C ASP A 61 14.44 -2.34 -19.07
N LEU A 62 14.42 -3.46 -19.80
CA LEU A 62 15.03 -4.70 -19.39
C LEU A 62 16.51 -4.73 -19.80
N ARG A 63 17.39 -4.89 -18.82
CA ARG A 63 18.83 -5.01 -19.02
C ARG A 63 19.34 -6.21 -18.26
N ALA A 64 20.19 -6.99 -18.93
CA ALA A 64 20.78 -8.17 -18.32
C ALA A 64 21.49 -7.82 -17.01
N LYS A 65 21.26 -8.65 -15.99
CA LYS A 65 21.90 -8.61 -14.69
C LYS A 65 21.70 -7.34 -13.86
N LYS A 66 20.66 -6.55 -14.14
CA LYS A 66 20.31 -5.38 -13.31
C LYS A 66 19.45 -5.77 -12.12
N GLU A 67 19.86 -5.31 -10.94
CA GLU A 67 19.10 -5.49 -9.68
C GLU A 67 17.83 -4.64 -9.63
N THR A 68 17.71 -3.64 -10.50
CA THR A 68 16.50 -2.82 -10.63
C THR A 68 16.15 -2.59 -12.08
N ILE A 69 14.84 -2.50 -12.36
CA ILE A 69 14.27 -2.22 -13.67
C ILE A 69 13.53 -0.90 -13.58
N SER A 70 13.85 0.03 -14.49
CA SER A 70 13.03 1.22 -14.73
C SER A 70 11.82 0.84 -15.58
N GLY A 71 10.69 1.46 -15.30
CA GLY A 71 9.48 1.32 -16.10
C GLY A 71 8.67 2.61 -16.14
N GLN A 72 7.74 2.64 -17.07
CA GLN A 72 6.74 3.70 -17.18
C GLN A 72 5.38 3.05 -17.38
N VAL A 73 4.37 3.61 -16.72
CA VAL A 73 2.98 3.19 -16.90
C VAL A 73 2.09 4.39 -17.14
N ARG A 74 1.27 4.32 -18.20
CA ARG A 74 0.04 5.09 -18.29
C ARG A 74 -1.12 4.25 -17.79
N VAL A 75 -1.90 4.80 -16.86
CA VAL A 75 -3.14 4.20 -16.37
C VAL A 75 -4.30 5.11 -16.80
N ASP A 76 -5.17 4.57 -17.63
CA ASP A 76 -6.46 5.19 -17.95
C ASP A 76 -7.56 4.47 -17.18
N LEU A 77 -8.44 5.21 -16.50
CA LEU A 77 -9.55 4.63 -15.75
C LEU A 77 -10.74 5.60 -15.66
N LYS A 78 -11.92 5.03 -15.46
CA LYS A 78 -13.14 5.78 -15.16
C LYS A 78 -13.52 5.64 -13.70
N ILE A 79 -13.73 6.78 -13.03
CA ILE A 79 -14.21 6.87 -11.64
C ILE A 79 -15.69 7.24 -11.66
N ALA A 80 -16.55 6.35 -11.17
CA ALA A 80 -18.00 6.54 -11.18
C ALA A 80 -18.47 7.64 -10.21
N ARG A 81 -17.85 7.71 -9.03
CA ARG A 81 -18.14 8.72 -8.01
C ARG A 81 -16.89 9.06 -7.20
N LEU A 82 -16.67 10.33 -6.94
CA LEU A 82 -15.48 10.81 -6.26
C LEU A 82 -15.73 10.94 -4.76
N LEU A 83 -15.46 9.87 -4.02
CA LEU A 83 -15.68 9.78 -2.58
C LEU A 83 -14.39 9.77 -1.74
N GLN A 84 -13.27 9.43 -2.37
CA GLN A 84 -12.01 9.18 -1.68
C GLN A 84 -10.83 9.41 -2.65
N PRO A 85 -9.60 9.58 -2.11
CA PRO A 85 -8.38 9.55 -2.91
C PRO A 85 -8.31 8.30 -3.80
N LEU A 86 -7.68 8.43 -4.97
CA LEU A 86 -7.41 7.28 -5.83
C LEU A 86 -6.20 6.53 -5.26
N VAL A 87 -6.41 5.26 -4.93
CA VAL A 87 -5.35 4.39 -4.39
C VAL A 87 -4.96 3.39 -5.46
N ILE A 88 -3.69 3.42 -5.85
CA ILE A 88 -3.07 2.52 -6.81
C ILE A 88 -2.16 1.56 -6.05
N ASP A 89 -2.34 0.27 -6.26
CA ASP A 89 -1.46 -0.73 -5.66
C ASP A 89 -0.10 -0.66 -6.34
N PHE A 90 0.93 -0.34 -5.57
CA PHE A 90 2.31 -0.30 -6.04
C PHE A 90 3.14 -1.13 -5.09
N LYS A 91 3.06 -2.44 -5.33
CA LYS A 91 3.63 -3.44 -4.46
C LYS A 91 5.14 -3.36 -4.50
N GLY A 92 5.67 -2.68 -3.50
CA GLY A 92 7.06 -2.78 -3.12
C GLY A 92 7.24 -3.73 -1.95
N LEU A 93 6.65 -4.92 -1.85
CA LEU A 93 6.98 -5.73 -0.68
C LEU A 93 8.45 -6.17 -0.76
N GLY A 94 9.28 -5.60 0.11
CA GLY A 94 10.51 -6.21 0.55
C GLY A 94 10.23 -7.44 1.39
N ARG A 95 11.29 -8.09 1.86
CA ARG A 95 11.17 -9.23 2.78
C ARG A 95 10.47 -8.86 4.10
N LEU A 96 10.29 -7.56 4.37
CA LEU A 96 9.62 -7.03 5.55
C LEU A 96 8.29 -6.33 5.17
N PRO A 97 7.23 -6.46 5.99
CA PRO A 97 5.89 -5.91 5.72
C PRO A 97 5.84 -4.40 5.44
N ASP A 98 6.82 -3.65 5.98
CA ASP A 98 6.83 -2.19 5.96
C ASP A 98 7.85 -1.60 4.96
N GLN A 99 8.61 -2.46 4.26
CA GLN A 99 9.50 -1.97 3.20
C GLN A 99 8.71 -1.79 1.92
N ILE A 100 8.83 -0.60 1.32
CA ILE A 100 8.45 -0.33 -0.07
C ILE A 100 9.71 -0.48 -0.94
N ASN A 101 9.73 -1.49 -1.78
CA ASN A 101 10.80 -1.90 -2.66
C ASN A 101 10.75 -1.19 -4.02
N GLY A 102 9.55 -0.84 -4.50
CA GLY A 102 9.40 0.01 -5.68
C GLY A 102 9.56 1.48 -5.31
N LYS A 103 10.06 2.30 -6.21
CA LYS A 103 10.13 3.75 -6.02
C LYS A 103 9.67 4.48 -7.27
N LEU A 104 8.97 5.58 -7.10
CA LEU A 104 8.76 6.53 -8.18
C LEU A 104 10.07 7.26 -8.50
N LYS A 105 10.36 7.43 -9.78
CA LYS A 105 11.62 8.06 -10.23
C LYS A 105 11.60 9.58 -10.09
N THR A 106 10.42 10.15 -10.07
CA THR A 106 10.18 11.59 -10.11
C THR A 106 9.51 12.06 -8.82
N GLN A 107 9.78 13.30 -8.43
CA GLN A 107 9.09 13.97 -7.31
C GLN A 107 7.67 14.41 -7.71
N THR A 108 7.32 14.29 -8.99
CA THR A 108 6.01 14.60 -9.54
C THR A 108 5.49 13.46 -10.40
N ILE A 109 4.18 13.32 -10.51
CA ILE A 109 3.55 12.46 -11.52
C ILE A 109 2.56 13.27 -12.35
N GLN A 110 2.25 12.79 -13.56
CA GLN A 110 1.20 13.44 -14.36
C GLN A 110 -0.14 12.82 -14.02
N VAL A 111 -1.11 13.66 -13.67
CA VAL A 111 -2.52 13.28 -13.49
C VAL A 111 -3.36 14.24 -14.31
N ASN A 112 -4.15 13.70 -15.24
CA ASN A 112 -5.00 14.49 -16.14
C ASN A 112 -4.22 15.61 -16.87
N GLY A 113 -2.97 15.33 -17.27
CA GLY A 113 -2.08 16.28 -17.94
C GLY A 113 -1.40 17.31 -17.03
N LYS A 114 -1.64 17.27 -15.71
CA LYS A 114 -1.03 18.18 -14.72
C LYS A 114 0.01 17.46 -13.87
N SER A 115 1.13 18.11 -13.63
CA SER A 115 2.12 17.62 -12.67
C SER A 115 1.65 17.84 -11.23
N ILE A 116 1.64 16.79 -10.42
CA ILE A 116 1.35 16.87 -8.98
C ILE A 116 2.52 16.31 -8.18
N SER A 117 2.79 16.88 -7.00
CA SER A 117 3.81 16.42 -6.05
C SER A 117 3.24 15.97 -4.70
N ASN A 118 1.96 16.23 -4.44
CA ASN A 118 1.28 15.93 -3.18
C ASN A 118 0.67 14.52 -3.12
N PHE A 119 1.21 13.57 -3.89
CA PHE A 119 0.87 12.15 -3.76
C PHE A 119 1.64 11.52 -2.60
N GLN A 120 1.19 10.36 -2.11
CA GLN A 120 1.87 9.62 -1.04
C GLN A 120 2.22 8.20 -1.52
N GLN A 121 3.42 7.72 -1.18
CA GLN A 121 3.77 6.30 -1.23
C GLN A 121 3.70 5.73 0.19
N ILE A 122 2.70 4.90 0.47
CA ILE A 122 2.46 4.38 1.81
C ILE A 122 1.83 2.99 1.76
N ASN A 123 2.26 2.08 2.63
CA ASN A 123 1.67 0.74 2.81
C ASN A 123 1.59 -0.11 1.52
N GLY A 124 2.50 0.11 0.56
CA GLY A 124 2.48 -0.56 -0.75
C GLY A 124 1.51 0.05 -1.75
N HIS A 125 1.13 1.31 -1.55
CA HIS A 125 0.20 2.05 -2.39
C HIS A 125 0.77 3.40 -2.80
N ILE A 126 0.38 3.85 -3.99
CA ILE A 126 0.45 5.25 -4.39
C ILE A 126 -0.94 5.86 -4.18
N VAL A 127 -1.03 6.88 -3.33
CA VAL A 127 -2.27 7.59 -3.01
C VAL A 127 -2.28 8.93 -3.72
N ILE A 128 -3.22 9.07 -4.66
CA ILE A 128 -3.44 10.28 -5.45
C ILE A 128 -4.55 11.09 -4.79
N PRO A 129 -4.28 12.35 -4.42
CA PRO A 129 -5.21 13.14 -3.66
C PRO A 129 -6.46 13.49 -4.49
N ILE A 130 -7.59 13.64 -3.82
CA ILE A 130 -8.92 13.73 -4.45
C ILE A 130 -9.04 14.95 -5.38
N GLU A 131 -8.33 16.04 -5.06
CA GLU A 131 -8.27 17.27 -5.84
C GLU A 131 -7.52 17.14 -7.19
N ALA A 132 -6.72 16.08 -7.37
CA ALA A 132 -6.00 15.83 -8.62
C ALA A 132 -6.79 14.99 -9.63
N ILE A 133 -7.87 14.34 -9.17
CA ILE A 133 -8.71 13.43 -9.94
C ILE A 133 -10.12 14.00 -10.12
N ARG A 134 -10.93 13.35 -10.94
CA ARG A 134 -12.29 13.78 -11.25
C ARG A 134 -13.22 12.59 -11.43
N GLU A 135 -14.53 12.81 -11.33
CA GLU A 135 -15.51 11.84 -11.83
C GLU A 135 -15.38 11.71 -13.36
N GLY A 136 -15.65 10.50 -13.87
CA GLY A 136 -15.43 10.15 -15.26
C GLY A 136 -13.97 9.74 -15.54
N GLN A 137 -13.48 10.09 -16.73
CA GLN A 137 -12.20 9.61 -17.25
C GLN A 137 -11.00 10.33 -16.60
N ASN A 138 -10.04 9.53 -16.15
CA ASN A 138 -8.77 9.97 -15.59
C ASN A 138 -7.60 9.26 -16.30
N SER A 139 -6.49 9.97 -16.44
CA SER A 139 -5.21 9.43 -16.94
C SER A 139 -4.10 9.75 -15.96
N LEU A 140 -3.22 8.79 -15.71
CA LEU A 140 -2.04 8.95 -14.89
C LEU A 140 -0.82 8.47 -15.67
N ASP A 141 0.27 9.24 -15.67
CA ASP A 141 1.57 8.79 -16.17
C ASP A 141 2.56 8.75 -15.01
N ILE A 142 3.16 7.58 -14.80
CA ILE A 142 4.01 7.28 -13.65
C ILE A 142 5.30 6.63 -14.15
N GLU A 143 6.43 7.22 -13.76
CA GLU A 143 7.75 6.61 -13.94
C GLU A 143 8.21 5.96 -12.63
N PHE A 144 8.63 4.71 -12.71
CA PHE A 144 8.98 3.94 -11.53
C PHE A 144 10.25 3.11 -11.75
N GLU A 145 10.80 2.65 -10.64
CA GLU A 145 11.85 1.64 -10.58
C GLU A 145 11.41 0.54 -9.61
N THR A 146 11.66 -0.71 -9.97
CA THR A 146 11.30 -1.88 -9.16
C THR A 146 12.48 -2.86 -9.09
N PRO A 147 12.72 -3.53 -7.95
CA PRO A 147 13.81 -4.47 -7.84
C PRO A 147 13.50 -5.78 -8.55
N VAL A 148 14.58 -6.46 -8.90
CA VAL A 148 14.61 -7.79 -9.47
C VAL A 148 15.20 -8.71 -8.40
N GLU A 149 14.37 -9.57 -7.83
CA GLU A 149 14.79 -10.45 -6.73
C GLU A 149 14.73 -11.92 -7.14
N LYS A 150 15.36 -12.81 -6.38
CA LYS A 150 15.20 -14.27 -6.60
C LYS A 150 13.85 -14.80 -6.13
N SER A 151 13.13 -14.03 -5.30
CA SER A 151 11.80 -14.36 -4.79
C SER A 151 11.20 -13.14 -4.10
N GLY A 152 9.87 -13.03 -4.08
CA GLY A 152 9.15 -12.05 -3.25
C GLY A 152 8.99 -10.66 -3.86
N ALA A 153 9.71 -10.34 -4.95
CA ALA A 153 9.46 -9.15 -5.76
C ALA A 153 8.47 -9.42 -6.90
N ALA A 154 7.90 -8.35 -7.45
CA ALA A 154 7.02 -8.42 -8.61
C ALA A 154 7.73 -9.00 -9.85
N ILE A 155 9.01 -8.65 -10.03
CA ILE A 155 9.88 -9.23 -11.07
C ILE A 155 10.88 -10.15 -10.39
N THR A 156 10.81 -11.43 -10.73
CA THR A 156 11.67 -12.48 -10.19
C THR A 156 12.71 -12.91 -11.21
N ARG A 157 13.94 -13.16 -10.74
CA ARG A 157 15.04 -13.67 -11.54
C ARG A 157 15.34 -15.12 -11.23
N TYR A 158 15.48 -15.88 -12.29
CA TYR A 158 16.06 -17.21 -12.29
C TYR A 158 17.34 -17.21 -13.14
N ILE A 159 18.40 -17.84 -12.62
CA ILE A 159 19.62 -18.12 -13.36
C ILE A 159 19.69 -19.64 -13.56
N ASP A 160 19.67 -20.07 -14.81
CA ASP A 160 19.82 -21.47 -15.17
C ASP A 160 21.23 -21.96 -14.82
N LYS A 161 21.34 -23.19 -14.33
CA LYS A 161 22.57 -23.75 -13.77
C LYS A 161 23.45 -24.38 -14.85
N ASP A 162 22.86 -24.77 -15.97
CA ASP A 162 23.51 -25.52 -17.03
C ASP A 162 24.11 -24.56 -18.08
N ASP A 163 23.39 -23.47 -18.42
CA ASP A 163 23.83 -22.49 -19.43
C ASP A 163 24.09 -21.07 -18.89
N ASN A 164 23.83 -20.82 -17.60
CA ASN A 164 23.93 -19.49 -16.97
C ASN A 164 23.06 -18.41 -17.63
N GLY A 165 21.98 -18.83 -18.31
CA GLY A 165 20.96 -17.99 -18.89
C GLY A 165 20.16 -17.27 -17.81
N GLU A 166 19.84 -15.99 -18.06
CA GLU A 166 19.03 -15.17 -17.17
C GLU A 166 17.59 -15.10 -17.65
N TYR A 167 16.68 -15.47 -16.76
CA TYR A 167 15.24 -15.46 -17.00
C TYR A 167 14.56 -14.52 -16.01
N LEU A 168 13.78 -13.58 -16.54
CA LEU A 168 12.94 -12.67 -15.76
C LEU A 168 11.49 -13.06 -15.96
N TYR A 169 10.76 -13.19 -14.86
CA TYR A 169 9.33 -13.52 -14.90
C TYR A 169 8.56 -12.79 -13.79
N THR A 170 7.25 -12.72 -13.96
CA THR A 170 6.33 -12.20 -12.94
C THR A 170 5.43 -13.35 -12.47
N LEU A 171 5.13 -13.37 -11.18
CA LEU A 171 4.18 -14.33 -10.60
C LEU A 171 3.23 -13.56 -9.69
N PHE A 172 2.04 -13.26 -10.21
CA PHE A 172 1.00 -12.59 -9.46
C PHE A 172 -0.02 -13.61 -8.98
N VAL A 173 0.02 -13.90 -7.68
CA VAL A 173 -0.95 -14.74 -7.00
C VAL A 173 -1.90 -13.81 -6.23
N PRO A 174 -3.24 -13.98 -6.36
CA PRO A 174 -4.23 -13.25 -5.56
C PRO A 174 -4.09 -13.49 -4.04
#